data_AF-S4XLX2-F1
#
_entry.id   AF-S4XLX2-F1
#
_cell.length_a   1.000
_cell.length_b   1.000
_cell.length_c   1.000
_cell.angle_alpha   90.00
_cell.angle_beta   90.00
_cell.angle_gamma   90.00
#
_symmetry.space_group_name_H-M   'P 1'
#
loop_
_entity.id
_entity.type
_entity.pdbx_description
1 polymer ?
#
loop_
_entity_poly.entity_id
_entity_poly.type
_entity_poly.pdbx_seq_one_letter_code
_entity_poly.pdbx_strand_id
1 'polypeptide(L)'
;MTPGLGRGGAVGLTALLLSGGCGDDGPAGSGPLPPLVTDAIPAGFPARAAAARAPAENALTEARAQLGKRLFFDARLSRTGEVACASCHRQEHAFAEPDPVSRGVDGRLGQRNAPALVNLAWGESFLWDGRAATLEEQAGMPIEHPDEMGLSLAEAVARVAGDDAYVEAFADAYGGPPGEEPLRQAIASFLRSIVSADSPYDRHLRGDDTSFGDAERRGEALFLSERAGCFHCHPAGRLSNEGFFNNGTYLDGGDVGRQRITGRTGDLGKFKVPGLRNIAASAPYMHDGSLATLEDVVDHYDRGGLGHVSTDPQIEALGLSPDEKADLAAFLRSLTDPAFLDDPRYRP
;
A
#
# COMPACT_ATOMS: atom_id res chain seq x y z
N MET A 1 2.61 -72.33 66.98
CA MET A 1 3.58 -71.76 66.01
C MET A 1 3.30 -70.27 65.90
N THR A 2 4.32 -69.42 66.02
CA THR A 2 4.33 -67.97 65.70
C THR A 2 4.76 -67.76 64.24
N PRO A 3 4.75 -66.54 63.64
CA PRO A 3 4.05 -65.25 63.94
C PRO A 3 2.89 -64.99 62.91
N GLY A 4 2.27 -63.82 62.69
CA GLY A 4 2.26 -62.49 63.37
C GLY A 4 2.26 -61.29 62.39
N LEU A 5 1.74 -60.12 62.82
CA LEU A 5 1.64 -58.80 62.12
C LEU A 5 0.60 -58.69 60.97
N GLY A 6 -0.10 -57.56 60.74
CA GLY A 6 -0.24 -56.32 61.53
C GLY A 6 -0.72 -55.11 60.71
N ARG A 7 -1.63 -54.29 61.29
CA ARG A 7 -2.16 -52.98 60.80
C ARG A 7 -3.05 -53.03 59.53
N GLY A 8 -4.14 -52.26 59.39
CA GLY A 8 -4.70 -51.20 60.26
C GLY A 8 -4.69 -49.84 59.58
N GLY A 9 -5.68 -49.56 58.71
CA GLY A 9 -5.86 -48.28 58.03
C GLY A 9 -7.22 -47.67 58.37
N ALA A 10 -7.23 -46.44 58.88
CA ALA A 10 -8.44 -45.70 59.23
C ALA A 10 -8.89 -44.78 58.08
N VAL A 11 -10.20 -44.66 57.88
CA VAL A 11 -10.79 -43.77 56.87
C VAL A 11 -10.90 -42.35 57.44
N GLY A 12 -10.22 -41.40 56.80
CA GLY A 12 -10.31 -39.97 57.07
C GLY A 12 -11.11 -39.25 55.97
N LEU A 13 -12.18 -38.56 56.36
CA LEU A 13 -13.05 -37.82 55.44
C LEU A 13 -12.52 -36.39 55.26
N THR A 14 -11.93 -36.07 54.09
CA THR A 14 -11.43 -34.72 53.80
C THR A 14 -12.44 -33.94 52.97
N ALA A 15 -12.95 -32.83 53.52
CA ALA A 15 -13.83 -31.92 52.80
C ALA A 15 -13.03 -31.12 51.75
N LEU A 16 -13.49 -31.13 50.50
CA LEU A 16 -12.85 -30.41 49.41
C LEU A 16 -13.38 -28.95 49.37
N LEU A 17 -12.52 -28.00 49.74
CA LEU A 17 -12.82 -26.57 49.59
C LEU A 17 -12.62 -26.16 48.12
N LEU A 18 -13.71 -25.88 47.42
CA LEU A 18 -13.68 -25.33 46.07
C LEU A 18 -13.32 -23.83 46.11
N SER A 19 -12.04 -23.52 46.03
CA SER A 19 -11.57 -22.17 45.76
C SER A 19 -11.82 -21.83 44.29
N GLY A 20 -12.86 -21.04 44.02
CA GLY A 20 -13.10 -20.46 42.69
C GLY A 20 -11.99 -19.47 42.34
N GLY A 21 -11.06 -19.89 41.49
CA GLY A 21 -10.13 -18.96 40.86
C GLY A 21 -10.85 -18.14 39.81
N CYS A 22 -10.86 -16.82 39.96
CA CYS A 22 -11.23 -15.93 38.85
C CYS A 22 -10.16 -16.08 37.77
N GLY A 23 -10.55 -16.58 36.59
CA GLY A 23 -9.74 -16.44 35.39
C GLY A 23 -9.82 -14.98 34.93
N ASP A 24 -8.68 -14.29 34.92
CA ASP A 24 -8.54 -13.05 34.15
C ASP A 24 -8.50 -13.43 32.66
N ASP A 25 -9.68 -13.56 32.05
CA ASP A 25 -9.84 -13.55 30.59
C ASP A 25 -9.63 -12.11 30.09
N GLY A 26 -8.38 -11.64 30.20
CA GLY A 26 -7.94 -10.39 29.59
C GLY A 26 -8.07 -10.45 28.06
N PRO A 27 -8.28 -9.32 27.37
CA PRO A 27 -8.46 -9.31 25.93
C PRO A 27 -7.22 -9.89 25.22
N ALA A 28 -7.45 -10.84 24.33
CA ALA A 28 -6.39 -11.43 23.51
C ALA A 28 -5.78 -10.37 22.58
N GLY A 29 -4.61 -9.82 22.96
CA GLY A 29 -3.99 -8.75 22.17
C GLY A 29 -2.75 -8.06 22.78
N SER A 30 -2.04 -8.67 23.74
CA SER A 30 -0.87 -8.07 24.42
C SER A 30 0.49 -8.65 24.03
N GLY A 31 0.55 -9.46 22.96
CA GLY A 31 1.82 -9.92 22.40
C GLY A 31 2.56 -8.80 21.65
N PRO A 32 3.89 -8.86 21.51
CA PRO A 32 4.61 -7.95 20.62
C PRO A 32 4.10 -8.08 19.19
N LEU A 33 3.95 -6.96 18.50
CA LEU A 33 3.55 -6.95 17.09
C LEU A 33 4.59 -7.68 16.21
N PRO A 34 4.19 -8.29 15.09
CA PRO A 34 5.14 -8.81 14.11
C PRO A 34 5.99 -7.66 13.53
N PRO A 35 7.22 -7.94 13.04
CA PRO A 35 8.04 -6.93 12.40
C PRO A 35 7.39 -6.34 11.14
N LEU A 36 7.79 -5.13 10.78
CA LEU A 36 7.48 -4.50 9.49
C LEU A 36 8.17 -5.26 8.35
N VAL A 37 9.42 -5.70 8.57
CA VAL A 37 10.24 -6.35 7.56
C VAL A 37 10.13 -7.87 7.66
N THR A 38 9.93 -8.52 6.51
CA THR A 38 9.98 -9.98 6.36
C THR A 38 10.73 -10.38 5.10
N ASP A 39 11.59 -11.38 5.19
CA ASP A 39 12.28 -11.97 4.03
C ASP A 39 11.32 -12.76 3.12
N ALA A 40 10.12 -13.10 3.60
CA ALA A 40 9.14 -13.84 2.85
C ALA A 40 8.62 -13.03 1.66
N ILE A 41 8.63 -13.65 0.47
CA ILE A 41 7.94 -13.16 -0.73
C ILE A 41 6.56 -13.82 -0.73
N PRO A 42 5.45 -13.05 -0.69
CA PRO A 42 4.13 -13.65 -0.72
C PRO A 42 3.87 -14.40 -2.03
N ALA A 43 3.03 -15.43 -1.98
CA ALA A 43 2.63 -16.18 -3.17
C ALA A 43 2.03 -15.24 -4.24
N GLY A 44 2.32 -15.50 -5.52
CA GLY A 44 1.89 -14.64 -6.64
C GLY A 44 2.78 -13.42 -6.91
N PHE A 45 3.68 -13.02 -6.01
CA PHE A 45 4.62 -11.93 -6.26
C PHE A 45 5.87 -12.41 -7.00
N PRO A 46 6.48 -11.58 -7.89
CA PRO A 46 7.60 -12.02 -8.72
C PRO A 46 8.87 -12.25 -7.89
N ALA A 47 9.34 -13.50 -7.86
CA ALA A 47 10.49 -13.93 -7.05
C ALA A 47 11.81 -13.20 -7.36
N ARG A 48 12.01 -12.73 -8.61
CA ARG A 48 13.19 -11.93 -8.99
C ARG A 48 13.33 -10.63 -8.21
N ALA A 49 12.25 -10.11 -7.63
CA ALA A 49 12.28 -8.90 -6.84
C ALA A 49 12.83 -9.07 -5.42
N ALA A 50 13.20 -10.29 -4.99
CA ALA A 50 13.86 -10.52 -3.69
C ALA A 50 15.10 -9.61 -3.51
N ALA A 51 15.92 -9.53 -4.55
CA ALA A 51 17.10 -8.67 -4.62
C ALA A 51 16.80 -7.24 -5.11
N ALA A 52 15.54 -6.92 -5.40
CA ALA A 52 15.10 -5.60 -5.90
C ALA A 52 14.20 -4.84 -4.91
N ARG A 53 13.77 -5.48 -3.79
CA ARG A 53 12.94 -4.81 -2.76
C ARG A 53 13.55 -3.51 -2.28
N ALA A 54 14.87 -3.49 -2.11
CA ALA A 54 15.65 -2.31 -1.81
C ALA A 54 17.02 -2.39 -2.50
N PRO A 55 17.61 -1.26 -2.91
CA PRO A 55 18.97 -1.25 -3.45
C PRO A 55 19.99 -1.51 -2.33
N ALA A 56 21.21 -1.95 -2.67
CA ALA A 56 22.16 -2.46 -1.68
C ALA A 56 22.58 -1.41 -0.64
N GLU A 57 22.72 -0.16 -1.06
CA GLU A 57 22.99 1.01 -0.24
C GLU A 57 21.91 1.27 0.82
N ASN A 58 20.64 0.97 0.50
CA ASN A 58 19.51 1.11 1.41
C ASN A 58 18.79 -0.22 1.68
N ALA A 59 19.57 -1.29 1.92
CA ALA A 59 19.05 -2.59 2.33
C ALA A 59 17.96 -2.46 3.42
N LEU A 60 16.85 -3.17 3.23
CA LEU A 60 15.68 -3.09 4.11
C LEU A 60 15.96 -3.81 5.44
N THR A 61 15.92 -3.06 6.54
CA THR A 61 16.05 -3.59 7.91
C THR A 61 14.92 -3.05 8.78
N GLU A 62 14.61 -3.74 9.88
CA GLU A 62 13.54 -3.32 10.81
C GLU A 62 13.82 -1.92 11.37
N ALA A 63 15.05 -1.63 11.80
CA ALA A 63 15.45 -0.31 12.30
C ALA A 63 15.18 0.82 11.28
N ARG A 64 15.53 0.59 10.01
CA ARG A 64 15.30 1.56 8.91
C ARG A 64 13.81 1.74 8.62
N ALA A 65 13.04 0.65 8.59
CA ALA A 65 11.60 0.70 8.37
C ALA A 65 10.86 1.40 9.53
N GLN A 66 11.26 1.16 10.79
CA GLN A 66 10.68 1.81 11.97
C GLN A 66 11.05 3.31 12.05
N LEU A 67 12.29 3.68 11.71
CA LEU A 67 12.67 5.10 11.56
C LEU A 67 11.88 5.79 10.44
N GLY A 68 11.74 5.14 9.28
CA GLY A 68 10.94 5.62 8.17
C GLY A 68 9.46 5.79 8.54
N LYS A 69 8.91 4.85 9.30
CA LYS A 69 7.56 4.90 9.84
C LYS A 69 7.37 6.12 10.73
N ARG A 70 8.28 6.35 11.70
CA ARG A 70 8.25 7.54 12.56
C ARG A 70 8.25 8.83 11.73
N LEU A 71 9.10 8.92 10.71
CA LEU A 71 9.18 10.07 9.80
C LEU A 71 7.89 10.27 8.97
N PHE A 72 7.28 9.18 8.49
CA PHE A 72 6.06 9.21 7.66
C PHE A 72 4.85 9.86 8.37
N PHE A 73 4.77 9.70 9.69
CA PHE A 73 3.73 10.32 10.53
C PHE A 73 4.15 11.66 11.16
N ASP A 74 5.39 12.13 10.97
CA ASP A 74 5.91 13.32 11.65
C ASP A 74 5.68 14.61 10.85
N ALA A 75 4.66 15.37 11.26
CA ALA A 75 4.31 16.63 10.61
C ALA A 75 5.42 17.71 10.70
N ARG A 76 6.45 17.54 11.55
CA ARG A 76 7.62 18.43 11.62
C ARG A 76 8.43 18.47 10.32
N LEU A 77 8.23 17.52 9.41
CA LEU A 77 8.80 17.53 8.06
C LEU A 77 8.10 18.51 7.09
N SER A 78 6.99 19.15 7.48
CA SER A 78 6.35 20.23 6.72
C SER A 78 6.67 21.62 7.25
N ARG A 79 6.59 22.65 6.40
CA ARG A 79 6.87 24.04 6.77
C ARG A 79 6.07 24.51 7.96
N THR A 80 4.77 24.24 7.98
CA THR A 80 3.85 24.67 9.07
C THR A 80 3.90 23.76 10.30
N GLY A 81 4.38 22.53 10.17
CA GLY A 81 4.33 21.53 11.24
C GLY A 81 3.00 20.79 11.34
N GLU A 82 2.14 20.89 10.33
CA GLU A 82 0.75 20.39 10.34
C GLU A 82 0.49 19.27 9.31
N VAL A 83 1.35 19.12 8.29
CA VAL A 83 1.22 18.13 7.22
C VAL A 83 2.31 17.06 7.36
N ALA A 84 1.92 15.79 7.30
CA ALA A 84 2.81 14.63 7.23
C ALA A 84 2.49 13.81 5.96
N CYS A 85 3.32 12.81 5.62
CA CYS A 85 2.99 11.88 4.53
C CYS A 85 1.63 11.19 4.79
N ALA A 86 1.38 10.82 6.04
CA ALA A 86 0.13 10.22 6.51
C ALA A 86 -1.11 11.13 6.44
N SER A 87 -0.96 12.46 6.26
CA SER A 87 -2.10 13.36 6.07
C SER A 87 -2.85 13.04 4.76
N CYS A 88 -2.08 12.68 3.73
CA CYS A 88 -2.58 12.37 2.38
C CYS A 88 -2.67 10.85 2.13
N HIS A 89 -1.84 10.05 2.80
CA HIS A 89 -1.73 8.61 2.58
C HIS A 89 -2.24 7.84 3.82
N ARG A 90 -3.55 7.58 3.86
CA ARG A 90 -4.25 7.06 5.04
C ARG A 90 -4.38 5.53 4.98
N GLN A 91 -3.98 4.81 6.04
CA GLN A 91 -3.85 3.34 6.01
C GLN A 91 -5.16 2.63 5.65
N GLU A 92 -6.27 3.11 6.21
CA GLU A 92 -7.63 2.63 5.99
C GLU A 92 -8.10 2.75 4.52
N HIS A 93 -7.44 3.60 3.74
CA HIS A 93 -7.61 3.78 2.29
C HIS A 93 -6.46 3.13 1.48
N ALA A 94 -5.82 2.10 2.02
CA ALA A 94 -4.63 1.46 1.47
C ALA A 94 -3.44 2.43 1.23
N PHE A 95 -3.28 3.40 2.14
CA PHE A 95 -2.34 4.51 2.01
C PHE A 95 -2.60 5.39 0.76
N ALA A 96 -3.84 5.49 0.29
CA ALA A 96 -4.26 6.49 -0.69
C ALA A 96 -4.94 7.69 -0.01
N GLU A 97 -5.29 8.69 -0.83
CA GLU A 97 -6.09 9.85 -0.44
C GLU A 97 -7.57 9.60 -0.79
N PRO A 98 -8.52 9.68 0.18
CA PRO A 98 -9.97 9.61 -0.09
C PRO A 98 -10.59 10.88 -0.70
N ASP A 99 -9.79 11.93 -0.84
CA ASP A 99 -10.13 13.18 -1.53
C ASP A 99 -9.59 13.17 -3.00
N PRO A 100 -10.24 13.84 -3.97
CA PRO A 100 -9.79 13.83 -5.37
C PRO A 100 -8.37 14.35 -5.60
N VAL A 101 -7.96 15.37 -4.82
CA VAL A 101 -6.59 15.88 -4.79
C VAL A 101 -6.22 16.23 -3.36
N SER A 102 -4.97 15.98 -2.97
CA SER A 102 -4.47 16.24 -1.63
C SER A 102 -4.40 17.72 -1.27
N ARG A 103 -4.48 18.00 0.03
CA ARG A 103 -4.33 19.35 0.60
C ARG A 103 -3.02 19.46 1.37
N GLY A 104 -2.11 20.31 0.90
CA GLY A 104 -0.86 20.63 1.57
C GLY A 104 -0.92 21.87 2.46
N VAL A 105 0.25 22.40 2.78
CA VAL A 105 0.47 23.59 3.62
C VAL A 105 -0.30 24.81 3.11
N ASP A 106 -0.71 25.67 4.04
CA ASP A 106 -1.62 26.82 3.83
C ASP A 106 -2.96 26.45 3.15
N GLY A 107 -3.33 25.16 3.15
CA GLY A 107 -4.55 24.65 2.52
C GLY A 107 -4.50 24.57 0.99
N ARG A 108 -3.30 24.68 0.39
CA ARG A 108 -3.06 24.57 -1.05
C ARG A 108 -3.46 23.18 -1.56
N LEU A 109 -3.93 23.11 -2.80
CA LEU A 109 -4.37 21.86 -3.42
C LEU A 109 -3.30 21.34 -4.39
N GLY A 110 -3.07 20.03 -4.36
CA GLY A 110 -2.30 19.32 -5.37
C GLY A 110 -3.02 19.25 -6.72
N GLN A 111 -2.34 18.70 -7.72
CA GLN A 111 -2.85 18.54 -9.09
C GLN A 111 -3.36 17.12 -9.40
N ARG A 112 -3.18 16.17 -8.46
CA ARG A 112 -3.46 14.74 -8.64
C ARG A 112 -3.93 14.09 -7.35
N ASN A 113 -4.65 12.98 -7.47
CA ASN A 113 -4.96 12.09 -6.35
C ASN A 113 -3.66 11.43 -5.83
N ALA A 114 -3.53 11.23 -4.51
CA ALA A 114 -2.38 10.53 -3.95
C ALA A 114 -2.59 9.00 -4.05
N PRO A 115 -1.75 8.29 -4.83
CA PRO A 115 -1.96 6.87 -5.08
C PRO A 115 -1.71 6.03 -3.83
N ALA A 116 -2.34 4.86 -3.77
CA ALA A 116 -2.07 3.84 -2.76
C ALA A 116 -0.57 3.49 -2.69
N LEU A 117 -0.03 3.38 -1.47
CA LEU A 117 1.40 3.07 -1.24
C LEU A 117 1.66 1.58 -0.96
N VAL A 118 0.70 0.71 -1.27
CA VAL A 118 0.85 -0.74 -1.08
C VAL A 118 1.81 -1.37 -2.08
N ASN A 119 2.64 -2.30 -1.60
CA ASN A 119 3.49 -3.15 -2.43
C ASN A 119 4.50 -2.39 -3.32
N LEU A 120 4.93 -1.19 -2.91
CA LEU A 120 5.88 -0.37 -3.68
C LEU A 120 7.30 -0.96 -3.75
N ALA A 121 7.64 -1.95 -2.90
CA ALA A 121 8.88 -2.73 -3.00
C ALA A 121 9.04 -3.51 -4.32
N TRP A 122 8.00 -3.55 -5.16
CA TRP A 122 8.03 -4.14 -6.50
C TRP A 122 7.84 -3.11 -7.62
N GLY A 123 7.83 -1.80 -7.34
CA GLY A 123 7.70 -0.75 -8.34
C GLY A 123 9.00 -0.51 -9.13
N GLU A 124 8.87 -0.05 -10.37
CA GLU A 124 10.02 0.24 -11.26
C GLU A 124 10.17 1.74 -11.55
N SER A 125 9.12 2.54 -11.29
CA SER A 125 9.15 4.00 -11.23
C SER A 125 7.98 4.49 -10.40
N PHE A 126 8.08 5.71 -9.86
CA PHE A 126 7.14 6.23 -8.87
C PHE A 126 6.48 7.52 -9.33
N LEU A 127 5.31 7.80 -8.73
CA LEU A 127 4.37 8.87 -9.09
C LEU A 127 3.67 8.63 -10.44
N TRP A 128 2.53 9.29 -10.65
CA TRP A 128 1.64 9.06 -11.81
C TRP A 128 2.30 9.26 -13.19
N ASP A 129 3.29 10.14 -13.33
CA ASP A 129 4.04 10.35 -14.57
C ASP A 129 5.34 9.53 -14.65
N GLY A 130 5.69 8.79 -13.58
CA GLY A 130 6.92 8.02 -13.49
C GLY A 130 8.17 8.89 -13.51
N ARG A 131 8.10 10.06 -12.87
CA ARG A 131 9.19 11.04 -12.82
C ARG A 131 10.30 10.69 -11.83
N ALA A 132 9.97 9.92 -10.78
CA ALA A 132 10.93 9.44 -9.81
C ALA A 132 11.38 8.01 -10.16
N ALA A 133 12.70 7.79 -10.25
CA ALA A 133 13.29 6.50 -10.55
C ALA A 133 13.41 5.59 -9.31
N THR A 134 13.47 6.18 -8.10
CA THR A 134 13.58 5.45 -6.83
C THR A 134 12.60 5.97 -5.78
N LEU A 135 12.36 5.16 -4.74
CA LEU A 135 11.57 5.60 -3.58
C LEU A 135 12.31 6.67 -2.77
N GLU A 136 13.64 6.65 -2.75
CA GLU A 136 14.49 7.68 -2.14
C GLU A 136 14.31 9.04 -2.84
N GLU A 137 14.24 9.05 -4.17
CA GLU A 137 13.96 10.25 -4.95
C GLU A 137 12.53 10.75 -4.67
N GLN A 138 11.54 9.85 -4.72
CA GLN A 138 10.15 10.16 -4.44
C GLN A 138 9.94 10.68 -3.02
N ALA A 139 10.55 10.08 -2.00
CA ALA A 139 10.33 10.41 -0.59
C ALA A 139 10.64 11.87 -0.23
N GLY A 140 11.62 12.48 -0.91
CA GLY A 140 11.94 13.90 -0.71
C GLY A 140 11.10 14.87 -1.54
N MET A 141 10.43 14.42 -2.63
CA MET A 141 9.65 15.33 -3.48
C MET A 141 8.49 16.01 -2.72
N PRO A 142 7.62 15.30 -1.96
CA PRO A 142 6.56 15.93 -1.16
C PRO A 142 7.06 16.91 -0.12
N ILE A 143 8.21 16.61 0.50
CA ILE A 143 8.85 17.45 1.53
C ILE A 143 9.11 18.84 0.95
N GLU A 144 9.74 18.90 -0.22
CA GLU A 144 10.16 20.16 -0.88
C GLU A 144 9.04 20.83 -1.68
N HIS A 145 8.00 20.10 -2.10
CA HIS A 145 6.98 20.63 -3.00
C HIS A 145 6.10 21.70 -2.29
N PRO A 146 5.97 22.92 -2.86
CA PRO A 146 5.35 24.07 -2.17
C PRO A 146 3.82 23.94 -2.00
N ASP A 147 3.17 23.08 -2.78
CA ASP A 147 1.74 22.75 -2.63
C ASP A 147 1.49 21.54 -1.73
N GLU A 148 2.55 20.87 -1.24
CA GLU A 148 2.47 19.69 -0.37
C GLU A 148 3.01 20.03 1.03
N MET A 149 4.27 19.74 1.34
CA MET A 149 4.85 19.99 2.68
C MET A 149 5.72 21.28 2.73
N GLY A 150 6.26 21.71 1.59
CA GLY A 150 6.88 23.02 1.37
C GLY A 150 8.09 23.39 2.24
N LEU A 151 8.86 22.41 2.72
CA LEU A 151 10.05 22.57 3.55
C LEU A 151 11.30 22.10 2.79
N SER A 152 12.44 22.80 2.89
CA SER A 152 13.67 22.27 2.28
C SER A 152 14.18 21.04 3.03
N LEU A 153 14.83 20.09 2.34
CA LEU A 153 15.38 18.90 3.00
C LEU A 153 16.45 19.25 4.04
N ALA A 154 17.26 20.27 3.79
CA ALA A 154 18.22 20.79 4.77
C ALA A 154 17.54 21.25 6.08
N GLU A 155 16.39 21.93 6.00
CA GLU A 155 15.61 22.32 7.17
C GLU A 155 14.90 21.13 7.83
N ALA A 156 14.40 20.17 7.04
CA ALA A 156 13.81 18.93 7.55
C ALA A 156 14.85 18.13 8.38
N VAL A 157 16.06 17.98 7.85
CA VAL A 157 17.21 17.39 8.54
C VAL A 157 17.58 18.17 9.80
N ALA A 158 17.65 19.50 9.73
CA ALA A 158 17.96 20.33 10.89
C ALA A 158 16.92 20.19 12.02
N ARG A 159 15.63 20.00 11.68
CA ARG A 159 14.56 19.76 12.65
C ARG A 159 14.70 18.39 13.33
N VAL A 160 14.96 17.31 12.60
CA VAL A 160 15.15 15.97 13.20
C VAL A 160 16.49 15.83 13.92
N ALA A 161 17.52 16.58 13.51
CA ALA A 161 18.80 16.65 14.23
C ALA A 161 18.73 17.42 15.57
N GLY A 162 17.63 18.13 15.83
CA GLY A 162 17.32 18.77 17.12
C GLY A 162 16.55 17.87 18.10
N ASP A 163 16.32 16.60 17.78
CA ASP A 163 15.57 15.62 18.56
C ASP A 163 16.48 14.42 18.86
N ASP A 164 16.92 14.28 20.12
CA ASP A 164 17.89 13.25 20.53
C ASP A 164 17.44 11.82 20.16
N ALA A 165 16.13 11.54 20.20
CA ALA A 165 15.59 10.23 19.84
C ALA A 165 15.63 9.98 18.33
N TYR A 166 15.60 11.04 17.49
CA TYR A 166 15.92 10.88 16.06
C TYR A 166 17.42 10.66 15.88
N VAL A 167 18.29 11.40 16.56
CA VAL A 167 19.75 11.22 16.44
C VAL A 167 20.16 9.78 16.80
N GLU A 168 19.60 9.21 17.87
CA GLU A 168 19.80 7.80 18.25
C GLU A 168 19.27 6.83 17.17
N ALA A 169 18.04 7.03 16.69
CA ALA A 169 17.44 6.15 15.68
C ALA A 169 18.17 6.19 14.32
N PHE A 170 18.67 7.35 13.90
CA PHE A 170 19.54 7.46 12.72
C PHE A 170 20.90 6.79 12.94
N ALA A 171 21.47 6.88 14.14
CA ALA A 171 22.72 6.21 14.48
C ALA A 171 22.58 4.67 14.46
N ASP A 172 21.45 4.12 14.94
CA ASP A 172 21.15 2.69 14.86
C ASP A 172 20.88 2.23 13.41
N ALA A 173 20.03 2.93 12.67
CA ALA A 173 19.59 2.53 11.34
C ALA A 173 20.64 2.76 10.22
N TYR A 174 21.51 3.77 10.37
CA TYR A 174 22.45 4.22 9.32
C TYR A 174 23.89 4.45 9.81
N GLY A 175 24.20 4.25 11.10
CA GLY A 175 25.56 4.37 11.63
C GLY A 175 26.08 5.81 11.76
N GLY A 176 25.19 6.82 11.70
CA GLY A 176 25.56 8.23 11.73
C GLY A 176 24.39 9.16 12.09
N PRO A 177 24.64 10.48 12.18
CA PRO A 177 23.60 11.47 12.47
C PRO A 177 22.59 11.60 11.31
N PRO A 178 21.46 12.29 11.52
CA PRO A 178 20.52 12.59 10.46
C PRO A 178 21.17 13.36 9.29
N GLY A 179 20.74 13.07 8.07
CA GLY A 179 21.18 13.70 6.84
C GLY A 179 20.14 13.50 5.73
N GLU A 180 20.22 14.26 4.63
CA GLU A 180 19.17 14.25 3.59
C GLU A 180 19.01 12.87 2.94
N GLU A 181 20.14 12.21 2.64
CA GLU A 181 20.15 10.87 2.06
C GLU A 181 19.62 9.81 3.06
N PRO A 182 20.14 9.69 4.30
CA PRO A 182 19.51 8.83 5.32
C PRO A 182 18.01 9.10 5.55
N LEU A 183 17.56 10.36 5.48
CA LEU A 183 16.14 10.72 5.67
C LEU A 183 15.27 10.19 4.53
N ARG A 184 15.68 10.42 3.28
CA ARG A 184 15.06 9.84 2.08
C ARG A 184 15.05 8.31 2.14
N GLN A 185 16.19 7.72 2.51
CA GLN A 185 16.38 6.29 2.66
C GLN A 185 15.46 5.67 3.71
N ALA A 186 15.34 6.28 4.89
CA ALA A 186 14.49 5.79 5.96
C ALA A 186 13.02 5.73 5.52
N ILE A 187 12.48 6.83 5.00
CA ILE A 187 11.10 6.90 4.49
C ILE A 187 10.90 5.83 3.40
N ALA A 188 11.84 5.72 2.45
CA ALA A 188 11.81 4.70 1.40
C ALA A 188 11.85 3.26 1.95
N SER A 189 12.55 2.99 3.05
CA SER A 189 12.51 1.68 3.73
C SER A 189 11.14 1.37 4.34
N PHE A 190 10.45 2.37 4.92
CA PHE A 190 9.07 2.18 5.37
C PHE A 190 8.12 1.89 4.20
N LEU A 191 8.17 2.67 3.12
CA LEU A 191 7.35 2.46 1.92
C LEU A 191 7.51 1.06 1.30
N ARG A 192 8.70 0.45 1.45
CA ARG A 192 8.96 -0.95 1.04
C ARG A 192 8.38 -2.00 1.98
N SER A 193 8.18 -1.66 3.26
CA SER A 193 7.60 -2.56 4.25
C SER A 193 6.07 -2.64 4.19
N ILE A 194 5.42 -1.67 3.53
CA ILE A 194 3.96 -1.65 3.29
C ILE A 194 3.60 -2.75 2.27
N VAL A 195 3.29 -3.95 2.76
CA VAL A 195 3.03 -5.14 1.95
C VAL A 195 1.66 -5.71 2.28
N SER A 196 0.86 -5.93 1.25
CA SER A 196 -0.50 -6.49 1.34
C SER A 196 -0.65 -7.65 0.37
N ALA A 197 -1.00 -8.82 0.91
CA ALA A 197 -0.94 -10.11 0.21
C ALA A 197 -1.83 -11.23 0.82
N ASP A 198 -2.83 -10.88 1.66
CA ASP A 198 -3.86 -11.79 2.15
C ASP A 198 -5.28 -11.34 1.78
N SER A 199 -5.43 -10.74 0.60
CA SER A 199 -6.75 -10.55 0.00
C SER A 199 -7.44 -11.89 -0.31
N PRO A 200 -8.78 -11.93 -0.46
CA PRO A 200 -9.49 -13.09 -0.97
C PRO A 200 -8.88 -13.67 -2.26
N TYR A 201 -8.41 -12.81 -3.18
CA TYR A 201 -7.72 -13.25 -4.38
C TYR A 201 -6.37 -13.90 -4.09
N ASP A 202 -5.60 -13.38 -3.14
CA ASP A 202 -4.33 -14.00 -2.74
C ASP A 202 -4.51 -15.38 -2.10
N ARG A 203 -5.62 -15.58 -1.37
CA ARG A 203 -6.01 -16.89 -0.85
C ARG A 203 -6.45 -17.84 -1.97
N HIS A 204 -7.22 -17.36 -2.95
CA HIS A 204 -7.55 -18.11 -4.16
C HIS A 204 -6.30 -18.61 -4.90
N LEU A 205 -5.30 -17.74 -5.10
CA LEU A 205 -4.00 -18.10 -5.70
C LEU A 205 -3.20 -19.14 -4.89
N ARG A 206 -3.53 -19.35 -3.60
CA ARG A 206 -2.99 -20.40 -2.73
C ARG A 206 -3.86 -21.66 -2.68
N GLY A 207 -4.99 -21.69 -3.38
CA GLY A 207 -5.97 -22.78 -3.36
C GLY A 207 -6.95 -22.73 -2.19
N ASP A 208 -7.04 -21.60 -1.48
CA ASP A 208 -8.09 -21.35 -0.49
C ASP A 208 -9.17 -20.45 -1.09
N ASP A 209 -10.26 -21.09 -1.50
CA ASP A 209 -11.38 -20.48 -2.19
C ASP A 209 -12.50 -20.01 -1.22
N THR A 210 -12.28 -20.07 0.10
CA THR A 210 -13.29 -19.80 1.14
C THR A 210 -13.91 -18.40 1.04
N SER A 211 -13.22 -17.45 0.39
CA SER A 211 -13.69 -16.08 0.15
C SER A 211 -13.74 -15.70 -1.34
N PHE A 212 -13.70 -16.67 -2.26
CA PHE A 212 -13.63 -16.43 -3.71
C PHE A 212 -14.72 -17.22 -4.44
N GLY A 213 -15.87 -16.57 -4.63
CA GLY A 213 -17.10 -17.15 -5.14
C GLY A 213 -17.20 -17.17 -6.67
N ASP A 214 -18.38 -17.51 -7.16
CA ASP A 214 -18.63 -17.67 -8.59
C ASP A 214 -18.60 -16.33 -9.36
N ALA A 215 -18.94 -15.22 -8.70
CA ALA A 215 -18.90 -13.89 -9.31
C ALA A 215 -17.46 -13.41 -9.51
N GLU A 216 -16.62 -13.57 -8.48
CA GLU A 216 -15.20 -13.25 -8.53
C GLU A 216 -14.48 -14.08 -9.60
N ARG A 217 -14.81 -15.37 -9.75
CA ARG A 217 -14.26 -16.23 -10.82
C ARG A 217 -14.67 -15.81 -12.22
N ARG A 218 -15.94 -15.42 -12.43
CA ARG A 218 -16.40 -14.91 -13.73
C ARG A 218 -15.74 -13.57 -14.04
N GLY A 219 -15.57 -12.71 -13.03
CA GLY A 219 -14.85 -11.44 -13.14
C GLY A 219 -13.38 -11.61 -13.48
N GLU A 220 -12.68 -12.54 -12.81
CA GLU A 220 -11.29 -12.89 -13.14
C GLU A 220 -11.17 -13.44 -14.56
N ALA A 221 -12.02 -14.41 -14.93
CA ALA A 221 -12.02 -15.00 -16.26
C ALA A 221 -12.27 -13.96 -17.36
N LEU A 222 -13.13 -12.97 -17.11
CA LEU A 222 -13.35 -11.84 -18.01
C LEU A 222 -12.12 -10.92 -18.06
N PHE A 223 -11.58 -10.51 -16.91
CA PHE A 223 -10.41 -9.64 -16.77
C PHE A 223 -9.14 -10.21 -17.46
N LEU A 224 -8.95 -11.53 -17.38
CA LEU A 224 -7.87 -12.27 -18.02
C LEU A 224 -8.17 -12.68 -19.48
N SER A 225 -9.36 -12.35 -20.01
CA SER A 225 -9.71 -12.65 -21.40
C SER A 225 -9.21 -11.59 -22.37
N GLU A 226 -8.93 -11.99 -23.61
CA GLU A 226 -8.70 -11.06 -24.73
C GLU A 226 -9.92 -10.18 -25.07
N ARG A 227 -11.12 -10.52 -24.55
CA ARG A 227 -12.33 -9.72 -24.79
C ARG A 227 -12.36 -8.44 -23.95
N ALA A 228 -11.90 -8.50 -22.69
CA ALA A 228 -11.78 -7.32 -21.83
C ALA A 228 -10.37 -6.73 -21.84
N GLY A 229 -9.34 -7.54 -22.14
CA GLY A 229 -7.96 -7.10 -22.35
C GLY A 229 -7.24 -6.55 -21.11
N CYS A 230 -7.88 -6.50 -19.94
CA CYS A 230 -7.38 -5.80 -18.76
C CYS A 230 -5.98 -6.28 -18.33
N PHE A 231 -5.71 -7.58 -18.48
CA PHE A 231 -4.43 -8.20 -18.13
C PHE A 231 -3.22 -7.71 -18.96
N HIS A 232 -3.42 -7.08 -20.13
CA HIS A 232 -2.31 -6.51 -20.92
C HIS A 232 -1.62 -5.36 -20.17
N CYS A 233 -2.41 -4.54 -19.48
CA CYS A 233 -1.93 -3.49 -18.58
C CYS A 233 -1.71 -4.02 -17.14
N HIS A 234 -2.61 -4.89 -16.67
CA HIS A 234 -2.64 -5.37 -15.29
C HIS A 234 -2.45 -6.90 -15.18
N PRO A 235 -1.29 -7.45 -15.59
CA PRO A 235 -1.03 -8.88 -15.59
C PRO A 235 -1.03 -9.47 -14.16
N ALA A 236 -1.38 -10.76 -14.08
CA ALA A 236 -1.48 -11.49 -12.81
C ALA A 236 -0.21 -11.36 -11.92
N GLY A 237 -0.42 -11.44 -10.60
CA GLY A 237 0.63 -11.25 -9.60
C GLY A 237 0.70 -9.82 -9.06
N ARG A 238 1.38 -8.91 -9.77
CA ARG A 238 1.44 -7.47 -9.39
C ARG A 238 0.16 -6.69 -9.76
N LEU A 239 -0.62 -7.17 -10.74
CA LEU A 239 -1.76 -6.46 -11.32
C LEU A 239 -1.35 -5.08 -11.87
N SER A 240 -0.13 -5.02 -12.42
CA SER A 240 0.50 -3.88 -13.10
C SER A 240 1.69 -4.37 -13.93
N ASN A 241 1.79 -3.89 -15.16
CA ASN A 241 2.96 -4.06 -16.04
C ASN A 241 4.00 -2.93 -15.88
N GLU A 242 3.77 -1.97 -14.98
CA GLU A 242 4.59 -0.75 -14.74
C GLU A 242 4.81 0.15 -15.97
N GLY A 243 4.07 -0.08 -17.06
CA GLY A 243 4.13 0.72 -18.29
C GLY A 243 3.36 2.04 -18.18
N PHE A 244 3.31 2.77 -19.30
CA PHE A 244 2.67 4.08 -19.39
C PHE A 244 1.69 4.12 -20.55
N PHE A 245 0.42 4.38 -20.25
CA PHE A 245 -0.69 4.33 -21.19
C PHE A 245 -1.63 5.51 -20.94
N ASN A 246 -2.36 5.94 -21.97
CA ASN A 246 -3.48 6.86 -21.81
C ASN A 246 -4.75 6.02 -21.82
N ASN A 247 -5.35 5.82 -20.65
CA ASN A 247 -6.56 5.02 -20.49
C ASN A 247 -7.85 5.74 -20.95
N GLY A 248 -7.72 6.83 -21.69
CA GLY A 248 -8.83 7.58 -22.25
C GLY A 248 -9.47 8.61 -21.32
N THR A 249 -8.80 9.00 -20.21
CA THR A 249 -9.25 10.09 -19.33
C THR A 249 -8.80 11.48 -19.81
N TYR A 250 -7.81 11.57 -20.71
CA TYR A 250 -7.28 12.87 -21.15
C TYR A 250 -8.28 13.67 -22.00
N LEU A 251 -8.36 14.97 -21.74
CA LEU A 251 -9.09 15.98 -22.52
C LEU A 251 -8.14 17.15 -22.86
N ASP A 252 -8.40 17.85 -23.97
CA ASP A 252 -7.60 19.01 -24.38
C ASP A 252 -7.49 20.08 -23.28
N GLY A 253 -6.24 20.44 -22.92
CA GLY A 253 -5.95 21.36 -21.83
C GLY A 253 -5.85 20.71 -20.44
N GLY A 254 -6.09 19.39 -20.33
CA GLY A 254 -5.88 18.61 -19.11
C GLY A 254 -4.41 18.30 -18.82
N ASP A 255 -4.17 17.47 -17.79
CA ASP A 255 -2.81 17.05 -17.42
C ASP A 255 -2.19 16.18 -18.51
N VAL A 256 -1.14 16.69 -19.16
CA VAL A 256 -0.39 15.99 -20.21
C VAL A 256 0.39 14.76 -19.72
N GLY A 257 0.42 14.51 -18.41
CA GLY A 257 1.02 13.32 -17.80
C GLY A 257 2.51 13.19 -18.08
N ARG A 258 2.92 12.01 -18.56
CA ARG A 258 4.33 11.68 -18.86
C ARG A 258 4.97 12.57 -19.92
N GLN A 259 4.21 13.18 -20.82
CA GLN A 259 4.76 14.16 -21.77
C GLN A 259 5.53 15.29 -21.08
N ARG A 260 5.11 15.70 -19.86
CA ARG A 260 5.82 16.73 -19.08
C ARG A 260 7.27 16.34 -18.78
N ILE A 261 7.54 15.04 -18.67
CA ILE A 261 8.86 14.47 -18.32
C ILE A 261 9.68 14.17 -19.58
N THR A 262 9.04 13.66 -20.64
CA THR A 262 9.75 13.18 -21.83
C THR A 262 9.80 14.17 -22.99
N GLY A 263 8.92 15.18 -23.00
CA GLY A 263 8.71 16.11 -24.12
C GLY A 263 8.08 15.47 -25.37
N ARG A 264 7.79 14.17 -25.37
CA ARG A 264 7.32 13.44 -26.57
C ARG A 264 5.82 13.54 -26.73
N THR A 265 5.35 13.93 -27.92
CA THR A 265 3.91 13.98 -28.25
C THR A 265 3.19 12.63 -28.10
N GLY A 266 3.89 11.52 -28.36
CA GLY A 266 3.38 10.16 -28.15
C GLY A 266 3.21 9.74 -26.68
N ASP A 267 3.56 10.60 -25.72
CA ASP A 267 3.32 10.40 -24.28
C ASP A 267 2.21 11.31 -23.72
N LEU A 268 1.46 12.02 -24.59
CA LEU A 268 0.37 12.92 -24.21
C LEU A 268 -0.77 12.19 -23.48
N GLY A 269 -1.00 12.57 -22.22
CA GLY A 269 -2.03 11.99 -21.37
C GLY A 269 -1.69 10.58 -20.86
N LYS A 270 -0.43 10.14 -21.00
CA LYS A 270 0.01 8.84 -20.49
C LYS A 270 0.39 8.90 -19.02
N PHE A 271 -0.09 7.94 -18.25
CA PHE A 271 0.21 7.76 -16.83
C PHE A 271 0.69 6.34 -16.56
N LYS A 272 1.44 6.16 -15.46
CA LYS A 272 1.92 4.85 -15.02
C LYS A 272 0.71 3.96 -14.70
N VAL A 273 0.76 2.70 -15.11
CA VAL A 273 -0.22 1.71 -14.64
C VAL A 273 -0.05 1.54 -13.11
N PRO A 274 -1.11 1.73 -12.31
CA PRO A 274 -1.09 1.42 -10.88
C PRO A 274 -1.33 -0.08 -10.65
N GLY A 275 -0.83 -0.61 -9.54
CA GLY A 275 -1.24 -1.93 -9.07
C GLY A 275 -2.68 -1.90 -8.57
N LEU A 276 -3.49 -2.92 -8.90
CA LEU A 276 -4.90 -2.99 -8.48
C LEU A 276 -5.12 -3.64 -7.09
N ARG A 277 -4.04 -3.95 -6.36
CA ARG A 277 -4.13 -4.51 -5.02
C ARG A 277 -4.71 -3.46 -4.07
N ASN A 278 -5.76 -3.81 -3.33
CA ASN A 278 -6.58 -2.91 -2.51
C ASN A 278 -7.33 -1.81 -3.27
N ILE A 279 -7.53 -1.94 -4.59
CA ILE A 279 -8.21 -0.90 -5.38
C ILE A 279 -9.57 -0.50 -4.81
N ALA A 280 -10.35 -1.44 -4.23
CA ALA A 280 -11.67 -1.10 -3.66
C ALA A 280 -11.62 -0.23 -2.38
N ALA A 281 -10.44 -0.02 -1.79
CA ALA A 281 -10.24 0.85 -0.62
C ALA A 281 -9.72 2.26 -0.99
N SER A 282 -9.18 2.42 -2.19
CA SER A 282 -8.46 3.63 -2.65
C SER A 282 -9.29 4.47 -3.64
N ALA A 283 -10.58 4.68 -3.35
CA ALA A 283 -11.40 5.65 -4.06
C ALA A 283 -11.08 7.08 -3.56
N PRO A 284 -11.21 8.13 -4.39
CA PRO A 284 -11.62 8.13 -5.79
C PRO A 284 -10.48 7.69 -6.74
N TYR A 285 -10.84 7.43 -7.99
CA TYR A 285 -9.99 6.78 -8.98
C TYR A 285 -9.48 7.72 -10.06
N MET A 286 -8.50 7.22 -10.83
CA MET A 286 -7.72 7.94 -11.84
C MET A 286 -6.72 8.93 -11.23
N HIS A 287 -5.81 9.45 -12.07
CA HIS A 287 -4.73 10.34 -11.64
C HIS A 287 -5.21 11.66 -11.01
N ASP A 288 -6.48 12.02 -11.25
CA ASP A 288 -7.14 13.27 -10.85
C ASP A 288 -8.33 13.07 -9.90
N GLY A 289 -8.62 11.83 -9.49
CA GLY A 289 -9.78 11.51 -8.65
C GLY A 289 -11.14 11.71 -9.34
N SER A 290 -11.19 11.70 -10.67
CA SER A 290 -12.39 12.03 -11.46
C SER A 290 -13.52 11.00 -11.38
N LEU A 291 -13.24 9.74 -11.02
CA LEU A 291 -14.25 8.68 -10.93
C LEU A 291 -14.46 8.23 -9.47
N ALA A 292 -15.71 8.18 -9.00
CA ALA A 292 -16.01 8.00 -7.59
C ALA A 292 -16.07 6.53 -7.15
N THR A 293 -16.49 5.63 -8.03
CA THR A 293 -16.76 4.21 -7.73
C THR A 293 -16.04 3.25 -8.67
N LEU A 294 -15.88 1.98 -8.26
CA LEU A 294 -15.36 0.94 -9.16
C LEU A 294 -16.30 0.72 -10.35
N GLU A 295 -17.60 0.91 -10.15
CA GLU A 295 -18.62 0.89 -11.19
C GLU A 295 -18.35 1.98 -12.24
N ASP A 296 -18.02 3.22 -11.83
CA ASP A 296 -17.64 4.30 -12.76
C ASP A 296 -16.37 3.95 -13.55
N VAL A 297 -15.40 3.28 -12.91
CA VAL A 297 -14.16 2.80 -13.56
C VAL A 297 -14.47 1.72 -14.60
N VAL A 298 -15.29 0.73 -14.25
CA VAL A 298 -15.73 -0.33 -15.18
C VAL A 298 -16.51 0.26 -16.35
N ASP A 299 -17.42 1.20 -16.11
CA ASP A 299 -18.16 1.90 -17.16
C ASP A 299 -17.25 2.78 -18.03
N HIS A 300 -16.21 3.41 -17.47
CA HIS A 300 -15.21 4.16 -18.24
C HIS A 300 -14.48 3.26 -19.26
N TYR A 301 -13.97 2.11 -18.81
CA TYR A 301 -13.30 1.17 -19.71
C TYR A 301 -14.27 0.51 -20.70
N ASP A 302 -15.48 0.12 -20.28
CA ASP A 302 -16.49 -0.46 -21.18
C ASP A 302 -16.89 0.47 -22.34
N ARG A 303 -16.82 1.79 -22.14
CA ARG A 303 -17.09 2.81 -23.17
C ARG A 303 -15.92 3.08 -24.11
N GLY A 304 -14.70 2.58 -23.83
CA GLY A 304 -13.48 2.98 -24.54
C GLY A 304 -12.98 4.38 -24.13
N GLY A 305 -13.29 4.83 -22.92
CA GLY A 305 -12.91 6.16 -22.42
C GLY A 305 -13.61 7.33 -23.12
N LEU A 306 -12.96 8.50 -23.14
CA LEU A 306 -13.55 9.77 -23.62
C LEU A 306 -13.29 10.07 -25.12
N GLY A 307 -12.65 9.15 -25.85
CA GLY A 307 -12.49 9.25 -27.31
C GLY A 307 -11.43 10.26 -27.81
N HIS A 308 -10.47 10.67 -26.98
CA HIS A 308 -9.36 11.53 -27.42
C HIS A 308 -8.36 10.79 -28.33
N VAL A 309 -7.76 11.48 -29.31
CA VAL A 309 -6.88 10.85 -30.32
C VAL A 309 -5.56 10.29 -29.75
N SER A 310 -5.14 10.70 -28.56
CA SER A 310 -3.98 10.14 -27.84
C SER A 310 -4.34 9.00 -26.88
N THR A 311 -5.61 8.58 -26.80
CA THR A 311 -6.02 7.37 -26.07
C THR A 311 -5.27 6.16 -26.61
N ASP A 312 -4.88 5.23 -25.74
CA ASP A 312 -4.16 4.05 -26.18
C ASP A 312 -5.07 3.13 -27.02
N PRO A 313 -4.61 2.57 -28.16
CA PRO A 313 -5.43 1.72 -29.02
C PRO A 313 -5.99 0.45 -28.36
N GLN A 314 -5.49 0.04 -27.18
CA GLN A 314 -6.09 -1.08 -26.43
C GLN A 314 -7.37 -0.68 -25.67
N ILE A 315 -7.71 0.61 -25.62
CA ILE A 315 -8.88 1.14 -24.93
C ILE A 315 -10.03 1.29 -25.95
N GLU A 316 -10.73 0.19 -26.17
CA GLU A 316 -11.90 0.12 -27.06
C GLU A 316 -13.18 -0.16 -26.26
N ALA A 317 -14.35 0.05 -26.88
CA ALA A 317 -15.63 -0.25 -26.23
C ALA A 317 -15.85 -1.77 -26.13
N LEU A 318 -16.12 -2.27 -24.92
CA LEU A 318 -16.12 -3.70 -24.59
C LEU A 318 -17.48 -4.38 -24.75
N GLY A 319 -18.57 -3.59 -24.65
CA GLY A 319 -19.94 -4.08 -24.78
C GLY A 319 -20.35 -5.08 -23.69
N LEU A 320 -19.88 -4.85 -22.45
CA LEU A 320 -20.18 -5.70 -21.29
C LEU A 320 -21.65 -5.58 -20.88
N SER A 321 -22.28 -6.72 -20.62
CA SER A 321 -23.59 -6.78 -19.99
C SER A 321 -23.54 -6.31 -18.53
N PRO A 322 -24.68 -5.93 -17.91
CA PRO A 322 -24.72 -5.52 -16.51
C PRO A 322 -24.14 -6.56 -15.55
N ASP A 323 -24.41 -7.84 -15.80
CA ASP A 323 -23.91 -8.96 -14.97
C ASP A 323 -22.38 -9.10 -15.09
N GLU A 324 -21.82 -8.95 -16.30
CA GLU A 324 -20.38 -8.99 -16.54
C GLU A 324 -19.63 -7.82 -15.88
N LYS A 325 -20.25 -6.63 -15.84
CA LYS A 325 -19.72 -5.47 -15.10
C LYS A 325 -19.73 -5.72 -13.59
N ALA A 326 -20.81 -6.31 -13.07
CA ALA A 326 -20.92 -6.66 -11.66
C ALA A 326 -19.91 -7.75 -11.25
N ASP A 327 -19.73 -8.78 -12.07
CA ASP A 327 -18.71 -9.82 -11.88
C ASP A 327 -17.29 -9.23 -11.89
N LEU A 328 -16.97 -8.36 -12.85
CA LEU A 328 -15.68 -7.66 -12.92
C LEU A 328 -15.44 -6.79 -11.66
N ALA A 329 -16.45 -6.07 -11.20
CA ALA A 329 -16.37 -5.26 -9.98
C ALA A 329 -16.29 -6.14 -8.70
N ALA A 330 -16.84 -7.35 -8.70
CA ALA A 330 -16.66 -8.32 -7.63
C ALA A 330 -15.22 -8.84 -7.58
N PHE A 331 -14.64 -9.20 -8.74
CA PHE A 331 -13.22 -9.54 -8.84
C PHE A 331 -12.32 -8.41 -8.34
N LEU A 332 -12.54 -7.15 -8.75
CA LEU A 332 -11.74 -6.01 -8.27
C LEU A 332 -11.85 -5.79 -6.74
N ARG A 333 -12.99 -6.10 -6.13
CA ARG A 333 -13.16 -6.08 -4.66
C ARG A 333 -12.42 -7.23 -3.95
N SER A 334 -12.30 -8.39 -4.60
CA SER A 334 -11.54 -9.53 -4.07
C SER A 334 -10.03 -9.27 -3.94
N LEU A 335 -9.53 -8.19 -4.54
CA LEU A 335 -8.14 -7.72 -4.47
C LEU A 335 -7.82 -6.92 -3.18
N THR A 336 -8.81 -6.66 -2.33
CA THR A 336 -8.62 -5.94 -1.07
C THR A 336 -8.36 -6.89 0.10
N ASP A 337 -7.32 -6.57 0.86
CA ASP A 337 -6.86 -7.26 2.06
C ASP A 337 -7.41 -6.52 3.29
N PRO A 338 -8.51 -6.99 3.91
CA PRO A 338 -9.16 -6.28 5.01
C PRO A 338 -8.33 -6.28 6.29
N ALA A 339 -7.38 -7.22 6.44
CA ALA A 339 -6.48 -7.25 7.59
C ALA A 339 -5.41 -6.16 7.48
N PHE A 340 -4.88 -5.94 6.27
CA PHE A 340 -3.90 -4.89 5.99
C PHE A 340 -4.42 -3.47 6.28
N LEU A 341 -5.67 -3.16 5.93
CA LEU A 341 -6.26 -1.82 6.10
C LEU A 341 -6.32 -1.32 7.55
N ASP A 342 -6.23 -2.23 8.53
CA ASP A 342 -6.24 -1.89 9.96
C ASP A 342 -5.04 -2.46 10.73
N ASP A 343 -4.04 -3.00 10.03
CA ASP A 343 -2.88 -3.69 10.61
C ASP A 343 -2.10 -2.76 11.58
N PRO A 344 -2.04 -3.10 12.88
CA PRO A 344 -1.40 -2.24 13.88
C PRO A 344 0.10 -2.05 13.68
N ARG A 345 0.77 -2.85 12.83
CA ARG A 345 2.19 -2.67 12.52
C ARG A 345 2.47 -1.34 11.84
N TYR A 346 1.56 -0.87 10.97
CA TYR A 346 1.78 0.34 10.17
C TYR A 346 1.23 1.64 10.81
N ARG A 347 0.38 1.55 11.83
CA ARG A 347 -0.14 2.71 12.62
C ARG A 347 0.98 3.42 13.41
N PRO A 348 0.91 4.75 13.66
CA PRO A 348 1.94 5.55 14.34
C PRO A 348 2.66 4.87 15.52
#